data_AF-A0A7C4ZUC6-F1
#
_entry.id   AF-A0A7C4ZUC6-F1
#
_cell.length_a   1.000
_cell.length_b   1.000
_cell.length_c   1.000
_cell.angle_alpha   90.00
_cell.angle_beta   90.00
_cell.angle_gamma   90.00
#
_symmetry.space_group_name_H-M   'P 1'
#
loop_
_entity.id
_entity.type
_entity.pdbx_description
1 polymer ?
#
loop_
_entity_poly.entity_id
_entity_poly.type
_entity_poly.pdbx_seq_one_letter_code
_entity_poly.pdbx_strand_id
1 'polypeptide(L)' 'MYIENFRDQIYNCGRCGYCLGGYISHVCPSRFIAGFESATARGRMLIAKALLERKLDYSQDLASMLFTC' A
#
# COMPACT_ATOMS: atom_id res chain seq x y z
N MET A 1 -8.06 2.24 -16.51
CA MET A 1 -7.52 1.03 -15.84
C MET A 1 -8.56 0.52 -14.86
N TYR A 2 -8.64 -0.78 -14.58
CA TYR A 2 -9.63 -1.35 -13.65
C TYR A 2 -9.56 -0.73 -12.22
N ILE A 3 -8.37 -0.25 -11.82
CA ILE A 3 -8.12 0.43 -10.54
C ILE A 3 -8.96 1.71 -10.33
N GLU A 4 -9.43 2.36 -11.40
CA GLU A 4 -10.25 3.58 -11.31
C GLU A 4 -11.58 3.35 -10.57
N ASN A 5 -12.11 2.12 -10.64
CA ASN A 5 -13.34 1.72 -9.94
C ASN A 5 -13.17 1.70 -8.41
N PHE A 6 -11.93 1.74 -7.91
CA PHE A 6 -11.60 1.72 -6.49
C PHE A 6 -11.12 3.07 -5.97
N ARG A 7 -11.32 4.15 -6.74
CA ARG A 7 -10.84 5.49 -6.40
C ARG A 7 -11.24 5.88 -4.98
N ASP A 8 -12.51 5.83 -4.64
CA ASP A 8 -12.98 6.29 -3.32
C ASP A 8 -12.36 5.47 -2.18
N GLN A 9 -12.25 4.15 -2.35
CA GLN A 9 -11.60 3.27 -1.38
C GLN A 9 -10.12 3.58 -1.21
N ILE A 10 -9.40 3.89 -2.30
CA ILE A 10 -7.98 4.26 -2.27
C ILE A 10 -7.81 5.61 -1.54
N TYR A 11 -8.68 6.59 -1.81
CA TYR A 11 -8.62 7.91 -1.16
C TYR A 11 -9.09 7.90 0.30
N ASN A 12 -9.84 6.89 0.74
CA ASN A 12 -10.23 6.71 2.15
C ASN A 12 -9.04 6.44 3.08
N CYS A 13 -7.86 6.07 2.56
CA CYS A 13 -6.69 5.89 3.39
C CYS A 13 -6.24 7.21 4.04
N GLY A 14 -6.53 7.36 5.35
CA GLY A 14 -6.15 8.55 6.14
C GLY A 14 -4.66 8.66 6.48
N ARG A 15 -3.81 7.74 6.02
CA ARG A 15 -2.34 7.73 6.20
C ARG A 15 -1.86 7.76 7.67
N CYS A 16 -2.76 7.50 8.61
CA CYS A 16 -2.54 7.60 10.05
C CYS A 16 -1.48 6.64 10.62
N GLY A 17 -1.12 5.58 9.89
CA GLY A 17 -0.09 4.62 10.32
C GLY A 17 -0.57 3.60 11.35
N TYR A 18 -1.86 3.54 11.70
CA TYR A 18 -2.39 2.51 12.61
C TYR A 18 -2.14 1.08 12.10
N CYS A 19 -2.19 0.87 10.79
CA CYS A 19 -1.83 -0.41 10.19
C CYS A 19 -0.38 -0.85 10.47
N LEU A 20 0.48 0.04 10.94
CA LEU A 20 1.88 -0.25 11.28
C LEU A 20 2.09 -0.64 12.74
N GLY A 21 1.06 -0.50 13.57
CA GLY A 21 1.15 -0.66 15.02
C GLY A 21 0.44 0.45 15.79
N GLY A 22 0.52 1.70 15.33
CA GLY A 22 0.06 2.83 16.13
C GLY A 22 0.71 2.82 17.52
N TYR A 23 -0.10 2.76 18.58
CA TYR A 23 0.35 2.68 19.98
C TYR A 23 0.68 1.25 20.45
N ILE A 24 0.33 0.22 19.66
CA ILE A 24 0.63 -1.18 19.94
C ILE A 24 1.77 -1.57 18.99
N SER A 25 2.92 -1.92 19.53
CA SER A 25 4.06 -2.28 18.67
C SER A 25 3.70 -3.52 17.81
N HIS A 26 4.04 -3.48 16.51
CA HIS A 26 4.05 -4.63 15.58
C HIS A 26 2.70 -5.25 15.13
N VAL A 27 1.80 -4.48 14.49
CA VAL A 27 0.53 -5.04 13.94
C VAL A 27 0.71 -5.74 12.58
N CYS A 28 1.67 -5.33 11.76
CA CYS A 28 1.81 -5.80 10.38
C CYS A 28 3.07 -6.65 10.19
N PRO A 29 2.97 -8.00 10.09
CA PRO A 29 4.12 -8.88 9.90
C PRO A 29 4.92 -8.57 8.63
N SER A 30 4.23 -8.22 7.54
CA SER A 30 4.87 -7.92 6.25
C SER A 30 5.86 -6.74 6.36
N ARG A 31 5.64 -5.80 7.29
CA ARG A 31 6.59 -4.72 7.56
C ARG A 31 7.94 -5.26 8.06
N PHE A 32 7.91 -6.27 8.91
CA PHE A 32 9.11 -6.85 9.52
C PHE A 32 9.82 -7.83 8.59
N ILE A 33 9.04 -8.56 7.79
CA ILE A 33 9.58 -9.52 6.81
C ILE A 33 10.16 -8.77 5.61
N ALA A 34 9.41 -7.84 5.03
CA ALA A 34 9.84 -7.12 3.83
C ALA A 34 10.75 -5.93 4.13
N GLY A 35 10.71 -5.37 5.34
CA GLY A 35 11.56 -4.24 5.76
C GLY A 35 11.21 -2.87 5.18
N PHE A 36 10.24 -2.79 4.25
CA PHE A 36 9.84 -1.55 3.59
C PHE A 36 8.38 -1.16 3.85
N GLU A 37 8.12 0.15 3.86
CA GLU A 37 6.77 0.70 4.02
C GLU A 37 5.82 0.25 2.90
N SER A 38 6.33 0.00 1.69
CA SER A 38 5.56 -0.48 0.54
C SER A 38 4.83 -1.80 0.80
N ALA A 39 5.34 -2.63 1.72
CA ALA A 39 4.72 -3.89 2.09
C ALA A 39 3.52 -3.75 3.04
N THR A 40 3.31 -2.56 3.61
CA THR A 40 2.26 -2.29 4.60
C THR A 40 0.95 -1.90 3.91
N ALA A 41 -0.19 -2.00 4.61
CA ALA A 41 -1.46 -1.55 4.04
C ALA A 41 -1.41 -0.07 3.61
N ARG A 42 -0.78 0.80 4.41
CA ARG A 42 -0.60 2.22 4.07
C ARG A 42 0.25 2.38 2.81
N GLY A 43 1.40 1.70 2.72
CA GLY A 43 2.27 1.78 1.56
C GLY A 43 1.58 1.31 0.28
N ARG A 44 0.85 0.19 0.34
CA ARG A 44 0.09 -0.33 -0.81
C ARG A 44 -1.00 0.64 -1.28
N MET A 45 -1.68 1.32 -0.35
CA MET A 45 -2.65 2.37 -0.71
C MET A 45 -1.99 3.58 -1.37
N LEU A 46 -0.79 3.99 -0.90
CA LEU A 46 -0.04 5.07 -1.55
C LEU A 46 0.44 4.69 -2.95
N ILE A 47 0.86 3.44 -3.16
CA ILE A 47 1.21 2.91 -4.47
C ILE A 47 -0.01 2.89 -5.39
N ALA A 48 -1.15 2.38 -4.91
CA ALA A 48 -2.40 2.37 -5.67
C ALA A 48 -2.82 3.79 -6.08
N LYS A 49 -2.69 4.76 -5.17
CA LYS A 49 -2.93 6.18 -5.45
C LYS A 49 -1.96 6.73 -6.49
N ALA A 50 -0.67 6.39 -6.42
CA ALA A 50 0.33 6.85 -7.39
C ALA A 50 0.08 6.28 -8.80
N LEU A 51 -0.31 5.01 -8.90
CA LEU A 51 -0.73 4.38 -10.16
C LEU A 51 -1.97 5.08 -10.74
N LEU A 52 -2.97 5.34 -9.91
CA LEU A 52 -4.21 6.02 -10.30
C LEU A 52 -3.98 7.49 -10.71
N GLU A 53 -3.03 8.17 -10.07
CA GLU A 53 -2.62 9.54 -10.42
C GLU A 53 -1.60 9.58 -11.57
N ARG A 54 -1.23 8.43 -12.16
CA ARG A 54 -0.20 8.31 -13.21
C ARG A 54 1.16 8.92 -12.82
N LYS A 55 1.48 8.85 -11.53
CA LYS A 55 2.78 9.26 -10.96
C LYS A 55 3.76 8.09 -10.84
N LEU A 56 3.26 6.87 -11.06
CA LEU A 56 4.01 5.63 -11.04
C LEU A 56 3.48 4.77 -12.18
N ASP A 57 4.38 4.13 -12.91
CA ASP A 57 4.02 3.17 -13.95
C ASP A 57 3.87 1.77 -13.36
N TYR A 58 2.96 1.00 -13.96
CA TYR A 58 2.79 -0.40 -13.61
C TYR A 58 3.96 -1.24 -14.15
N SER A 59 4.46 -2.16 -13.33
CA SER A 59 5.41 -3.20 -13.74
C SER A 59 5.06 -4.54 -13.09
N GLN A 60 5.56 -5.65 -13.67
CA GLN A 60 5.38 -6.96 -13.05
C GLN A 60 6.05 -7.06 -11.67
N ASP A 61 7.24 -6.48 -11.50
CA ASP A 61 7.94 -6.49 -10.21
C ASP A 61 7.13 -5.75 -9.13
N LEU A 62 6.50 -4.63 -9.51
CA LEU A 62 5.60 -3.91 -8.63
C LEU A 62 4.41 -4.77 -8.22
N ALA A 63 3.80 -5.49 -9.17
CA ALA A 63 2.70 -6.40 -8.90
C ALA A 63 3.13 -7.52 -7.95
N SER A 64 4.25 -8.19 -8.24
CA SER A 64 4.80 -9.26 -7.40
C SER A 64 4.99 -8.79 -5.96
N MET A 65 5.57 -7.61 -5.74
CA MET A 65 5.72 -7.03 -4.41
C MET A 65 4.37 -6.71 -3.75
N LEU A 66 3.42 -6.11 -4.49
CA LEU A 66 2.08 -5.77 -4.00
C LEU A 66 1.19 -6.99 -3.68
N PHE A 67 1.50 -8.17 -4.21
CA PHE A 67 0.77 -9.42 -3.92
C PHE A 67 1.58 -10.39 -3.06
N THR A 68 2.80 -10.02 -2.67
CA THR A 68 3.54 -10.75 -1.64
C THR A 68 3.01 -10.31 -0.27
N CYS A 69 2.24 -11.15 0.38
CA CYS A 69 1.83 -11.00 1.78
C CYS A 69 1.78 -12.36 2.46
#